data_AF-A0A1H6S337-F1
#
_entry.id   AF-A0A1H6S337-F1
#
_cell.length_a   1.000
_cell.length_b   1.000
_cell.length_c   1.000
_cell.angle_alpha   90.00
_cell.angle_beta   90.00
_cell.angle_gamma   90.00
#
_symmetry.space_group_name_H-M   'P 1'
#
loop_
_entity.id
_entity.type
_entity.pdbx_description
1 polymer ?
#
loop_
_entity_poly.entity_id
_entity_poly.type
_entity_poly.pdbx_seq_one_letter_code
_entity_poly.pdbx_strand_id
1 'polypeptide(L)'
;MTPRIEFDYQLRHLGWAYATIRDDAGQEAHMTASYLTPALDDLLYALVKLVQGYQYAAASWEAEPGEYRWILRRGGEHDDAVELTVLRFNSQFPSRPEHEGTPVFSTETDMTTVVNTIAGAARRLLTALGERRYAEQWHAGPFPRIELEALEDWLHRSRNQCWDHPPGVIPLRDRVPRKVTTDQLLELNRVAAEHHWGATFNQAAIADRVAPGERHVVLPILANGLHDGDPPPYRCYVWCKDADARTRTLIMLDIAQESIAELPELTAAQLRGLTATLLDQLPPVNLDAPAH
;
A
#
# COMPACT_ATOMS: atom_id res chain seq x y z
N MET A 1 -13.85 -22.51 -1.50
CA MET A 1 -14.43 -21.35 -2.21
C MET A 1 -14.40 -20.22 -1.23
N THR A 2 -13.72 -19.13 -1.57
CA THR A 2 -13.64 -17.95 -0.71
C THR A 2 -15.00 -17.24 -0.70
N PRO A 3 -15.56 -16.92 0.48
CA PRO A 3 -16.85 -16.24 0.62
C PRO A 3 -16.92 -14.98 -0.22
N ARG A 4 -17.99 -14.83 -1.01
CA ARG A 4 -18.26 -13.57 -1.70
C ARG A 4 -18.92 -12.60 -0.75
N ILE A 5 -18.43 -11.36 -0.75
CA ILE A 5 -19.06 -10.27 0.00
C ILE A 5 -19.76 -9.31 -0.97
N GLU A 6 -20.78 -8.63 -0.47
CA GLU A 6 -21.43 -7.51 -1.12
C GLU A 6 -21.45 -6.32 -0.17
N PHE A 7 -21.13 -5.14 -0.70
CA PHE A 7 -21.09 -3.90 0.05
C PHE A 7 -21.82 -2.80 -0.70
N ASP A 8 -22.78 -2.18 -0.02
CA ASP A 8 -23.49 -1.00 -0.49
C ASP A 8 -23.20 0.17 0.46
N TYR A 9 -23.00 1.35 -0.10
CA TYR A 9 -22.71 2.56 0.64
C TYR A 9 -23.45 3.74 -0.01
N GLN A 10 -24.23 4.45 0.80
CA GLN A 10 -25.06 5.56 0.35
C GLN A 10 -24.95 6.71 1.32
N LEU A 11 -24.80 7.92 0.78
CA LEU A 11 -25.04 9.13 1.55
C LEU A 11 -26.55 9.39 1.63
N ARG A 12 -26.98 9.79 2.82
CA ARG A 12 -28.30 10.36 3.08
C ARG A 12 -28.11 11.82 3.48
N HIS A 13 -29.21 12.56 3.49
CA HIS A 13 -29.20 13.96 3.89
C HIS A 13 -28.60 14.13 5.29
N LEU A 14 -27.93 15.28 5.51
CA LEU A 14 -27.39 15.74 6.80
C LEU A 14 -26.08 15.07 7.26
N GLY A 15 -25.17 14.70 6.33
CA GLY A 15 -23.86 14.17 6.72
C GLY A 15 -23.95 12.76 7.33
N TRP A 16 -24.92 11.96 6.88
CA TRP A 16 -25.07 10.57 7.31
C TRP A 16 -24.79 9.63 6.15
N ALA A 17 -23.97 8.62 6.42
CA ALA A 17 -23.77 7.49 5.53
C ALA A 17 -24.47 6.26 6.10
N TYR A 18 -25.03 5.47 5.20
CA TYR A 18 -25.60 4.17 5.48
C TYR A 18 -24.86 3.15 4.64
N ALA A 19 -24.43 2.08 5.28
CA ALA A 19 -23.78 0.99 4.60
C ALA A 19 -24.37 -0.34 5.00
N THR A 20 -24.37 -1.27 4.06
CA THR A 20 -24.72 -2.67 4.31
C THR A 20 -23.60 -3.53 3.78
N ILE A 21 -23.15 -4.48 4.59
CA ILE A 21 -22.22 -5.53 4.17
C ILE A 21 -22.89 -6.88 4.41
N ARG A 22 -22.77 -7.79 3.45
CA ARG A 22 -23.25 -9.16 3.58
C ARG A 22 -22.33 -10.15 2.88
N ASP A 23 -22.32 -11.40 3.32
CA ASP A 23 -21.64 -12.49 2.64
C ASP A 23 -22.61 -13.56 2.11
N ASP A 24 -22.08 -14.51 1.34
CA ASP A 24 -22.84 -15.62 0.79
C ASP A 24 -23.20 -16.72 1.82
N ALA A 25 -22.60 -16.67 3.01
CA ALA A 25 -22.97 -17.50 4.15
C ALA A 25 -24.20 -16.96 4.92
N GLY A 26 -24.69 -15.79 4.54
CA GLY A 26 -25.89 -15.17 5.10
C GLY A 26 -25.62 -14.27 6.32
N GLN A 27 -24.36 -13.93 6.61
CA GLN A 27 -24.04 -12.84 7.54
C GLN A 27 -24.40 -11.50 6.88
N GLU A 28 -25.01 -10.61 7.64
CA GLU A 28 -25.38 -9.27 7.17
C GLU A 28 -25.27 -8.29 8.33
N ALA A 29 -24.70 -7.11 8.07
CA ALA A 29 -24.68 -6.01 9.00
C ALA A 29 -25.04 -4.69 8.32
N HIS A 30 -25.84 -3.91 9.04
CA HIS A 30 -26.17 -2.53 8.68
C HIS A 30 -25.41 -1.58 9.59
N MET A 31 -24.79 -0.59 8.99
CA MET A 31 -23.96 0.39 9.66
C MET A 31 -24.37 1.79 9.26
N THR A 32 -24.10 2.72 10.15
CA THR A 32 -24.25 4.15 9.92
C THR A 32 -22.95 4.84 10.25
N ALA A 33 -22.64 5.93 9.56
CA ALA A 33 -21.57 6.83 9.96
C ALA A 33 -22.07 8.28 9.90
N SER A 34 -21.73 9.05 10.93
CA SER A 34 -21.93 10.49 11.02
C SER A 34 -20.71 11.19 10.42
N TYR A 35 -20.91 12.43 9.96
CA TYR A 35 -19.87 13.31 9.43
C TYR A 35 -18.75 13.64 10.43
N LEU A 36 -18.85 13.18 11.69
CA LEU A 36 -17.81 13.33 12.70
C LEU A 36 -16.51 12.61 12.37
N THR A 37 -16.55 11.55 11.55
CA THR A 37 -15.34 10.93 11.00
C THR A 37 -15.39 10.93 9.48
N PRO A 38 -14.24 10.96 8.78
CA PRO A 38 -14.19 10.81 7.33
C PRO A 38 -14.36 9.32 6.95
N ALA A 39 -15.49 8.71 7.33
CA ALA A 39 -15.73 7.27 7.33
C ALA A 39 -15.33 6.51 6.04
N LEU A 40 -15.69 7.04 4.86
CA LEU A 40 -15.31 6.40 3.59
C LEU A 40 -13.81 6.54 3.30
N ASP A 41 -13.22 7.69 3.61
CA ASP A 41 -11.77 7.95 3.48
C ASP A 41 -10.98 6.99 4.35
N ASP A 42 -11.32 6.89 5.64
CA ASP A 42 -10.66 6.00 6.59
C ASP A 42 -10.75 4.53 6.14
N LEU A 43 -11.90 4.09 5.63
CA LEU A 43 -12.08 2.72 5.15
C LEU A 43 -11.23 2.46 3.89
N LEU A 44 -11.25 3.35 2.90
CA LEU A 44 -10.42 3.19 1.70
C LEU A 44 -8.93 3.27 2.05
N TYR A 45 -8.54 4.16 2.96
CA TYR A 45 -7.18 4.28 3.45
C TYR A 45 -6.71 3.02 4.21
N ALA A 46 -7.58 2.40 5.01
CA ALA A 46 -7.30 1.12 5.65
C ALA A 46 -7.07 0.00 4.62
N LEU A 47 -7.85 -0.02 3.53
CA LEU A 47 -7.60 -0.94 2.42
C LEU A 47 -6.31 -0.63 1.67
N VAL A 48 -5.98 0.66 1.47
CA VAL A 48 -4.70 1.06 0.86
C VAL A 48 -3.54 0.52 1.68
N LYS A 49 -3.58 0.65 3.01
CA LYS A 49 -2.59 0.02 3.90
C LYS A 49 -2.56 -1.48 3.71
N LEU A 50 -3.72 -2.14 3.70
CA LEU A 50 -3.74 -3.56 3.46
C LEU A 50 -3.09 -3.92 2.13
N VAL A 51 -3.50 -3.39 0.98
CA VAL A 51 -2.90 -3.76 -0.32
C VAL A 51 -1.44 -3.34 -0.45
N GLN A 52 -1.05 -2.26 0.25
CA GLN A 52 0.35 -1.88 0.36
C GLN A 52 1.15 -2.91 1.10
N GLY A 53 0.51 -3.65 2.02
CA GLY A 53 0.89 -4.94 2.57
C GLY A 53 1.06 -5.01 4.08
N TYR A 54 0.50 -4.03 4.78
CA TYR A 54 0.35 -4.09 6.23
C TYR A 54 -0.51 -5.28 6.63
N GLN A 55 -0.10 -5.99 7.69
CA GLN A 55 -0.82 -7.16 8.22
C GLN A 55 -2.14 -6.80 8.92
N TYR A 56 -2.29 -5.53 9.30
CA TYR A 56 -3.45 -5.03 10.03
C TYR A 56 -3.76 -3.60 9.60
N ALA A 57 -5.04 -3.30 9.43
CA ALA A 57 -5.57 -1.95 9.31
C ALA A 57 -6.95 -1.86 9.97
N ALA A 58 -7.33 -0.66 10.40
CA ALA A 58 -8.63 -0.40 10.97
C ALA A 58 -9.18 0.96 10.55
N ALA A 59 -10.50 1.06 10.51
CA ALA A 59 -11.23 2.30 10.28
C ALA A 59 -12.37 2.43 11.28
N SER A 60 -12.61 3.66 11.76
CA SER A 60 -13.59 3.94 12.81
C SER A 60 -14.70 4.86 12.29
N TRP A 61 -15.93 4.38 12.40
CA TRP A 61 -17.12 5.11 11.96
C TRP A 61 -17.92 5.52 13.19
N GLU A 62 -17.93 6.82 13.49
CA GLU A 62 -18.78 7.35 14.56
C GLU A 62 -20.24 7.24 14.13
N ALA A 63 -21.05 6.53 14.91
CA ALA A 63 -22.44 6.22 14.65
C ALA A 63 -23.28 6.77 15.80
N GLU A 64 -23.44 8.08 15.90
CA GLU A 64 -23.97 8.74 17.10
C GLU A 64 -25.36 8.20 17.53
N PRO A 65 -25.49 7.56 18.72
CA PRO A 65 -24.45 7.18 19.68
C PRO A 65 -23.78 5.82 19.37
N GLY A 66 -22.44 5.79 19.42
CA GLY A 66 -21.65 4.56 19.24
C GLY A 66 -20.64 4.66 18.12
N GLU A 67 -19.98 3.53 17.83
CA GLU A 67 -18.94 3.41 16.82
C GLU A 67 -19.08 2.06 16.10
N TYR A 68 -18.90 2.04 14.78
CA TYR A 68 -18.56 0.82 14.04
C TYR A 68 -17.07 0.84 13.71
N ARG A 69 -16.33 -0.16 14.17
CA ARG A 69 -14.92 -0.31 13.87
C ARG A 69 -14.70 -1.45 12.90
N TRP A 70 -14.20 -1.10 11.72
CA TRP A 70 -13.73 -2.03 10.71
C TRP A 70 -12.34 -2.49 11.11
N ILE A 71 -12.16 -3.79 11.28
CA ILE A 71 -10.88 -4.42 11.53
C ILE A 71 -10.58 -5.32 10.34
N LEU A 72 -9.47 -5.06 9.67
CA LEU A 72 -9.01 -5.87 8.55
C LEU A 72 -7.65 -6.44 8.90
N ARG A 73 -7.55 -7.77 8.88
CA ARG A 73 -6.31 -8.50 9.13
C ARG A 73 -5.99 -9.35 7.93
N ARG A 74 -4.70 -9.42 7.61
CA ARG A 74 -4.19 -10.44 6.70
C ARG A 74 -3.86 -11.69 7.49
N GLY A 75 -4.03 -12.81 6.81
CA GLY A 75 -3.98 -14.12 7.45
C GLY A 75 -5.36 -14.75 7.45
N GLY A 76 -5.35 -16.05 7.68
CA GLY A 76 -6.50 -16.93 7.47
C GLY A 76 -6.01 -18.27 6.92
N GLU A 77 -6.91 -19.03 6.30
CA GLU A 77 -6.59 -20.37 5.80
C GLU A 77 -5.69 -20.36 4.55
N HIS A 78 -5.59 -19.23 3.84
CA HIS A 78 -4.81 -19.11 2.61
C HIS A 78 -4.05 -17.79 2.47
N ASP A 79 -3.05 -17.78 1.58
CA ASP A 79 -2.02 -16.75 1.43
C ASP A 79 -2.50 -15.32 1.08
N ASP A 80 -3.69 -15.19 0.49
CA ASP A 80 -4.36 -13.91 0.20
C ASP A 80 -5.60 -13.67 1.10
N ALA A 81 -5.73 -14.43 2.19
CA ALA A 81 -6.85 -14.29 3.10
C ALA A 81 -6.84 -12.95 3.84
N VAL A 82 -8.04 -12.40 3.97
CA VAL A 82 -8.37 -11.22 4.74
C VAL A 82 -9.50 -11.58 5.69
N GLU A 83 -9.22 -11.55 6.98
CA GLU A 83 -10.22 -11.53 8.02
C GLU A 83 -10.80 -10.11 8.11
N LEU A 84 -12.07 -9.97 7.78
CA LEU A 84 -12.82 -8.73 7.88
C LEU A 84 -13.84 -8.85 9.01
N THR A 85 -13.64 -8.08 10.07
CA THR A 85 -14.57 -7.98 11.20
C THR A 85 -15.07 -6.55 11.36
N VAL A 86 -16.37 -6.39 11.56
CA VAL A 86 -16.96 -5.12 12.02
C VAL A 86 -17.40 -5.28 13.46
N LEU A 87 -16.84 -4.46 14.33
CA LEU A 87 -17.20 -4.36 15.74
C LEU A 87 -18.16 -3.20 15.93
N ARG A 88 -19.17 -3.36 16.79
CA ARG A 88 -20.04 -2.31 17.28
C ARG A 88 -19.70 -1.97 18.72
N PHE A 89 -19.57 -0.69 19.01
CA PHE A 89 -19.44 -0.13 20.35
C PHE A 89 -20.67 0.70 20.66
N ASN A 90 -21.31 0.44 21.80
CA ASN A 90 -22.51 1.16 22.24
C ASN A 90 -22.17 2.39 23.12
N SER A 91 -20.89 2.71 23.31
CA SER A 91 -20.46 3.84 24.14
C SER A 91 -20.20 5.08 23.30
N GLN A 92 -20.51 6.24 23.86
CA GLN A 92 -20.14 7.57 23.33
C GLN A 92 -18.66 7.93 23.58
N PHE A 93 -17.87 7.01 24.13
CA PHE A 93 -16.45 7.24 24.45
C PHE A 93 -15.57 6.68 23.33
N PRO A 94 -14.76 7.51 22.66
CA PRO A 94 -13.88 7.03 21.62
C PRO A 94 -12.84 6.05 22.18
N SER A 95 -12.36 5.16 21.31
CA SER A 95 -11.14 4.38 21.53
C SER A 95 -11.21 3.28 22.60
N ARG A 96 -12.39 2.69 22.82
CA ARG A 96 -12.48 1.44 23.61
C ARG A 96 -11.60 0.34 22.99
N PRO A 97 -10.93 -0.49 23.80
CA PRO A 97 -10.19 -1.65 23.30
C PRO A 97 -11.04 -2.55 22.42
N GLU A 98 -10.45 -3.19 21.41
CA GLU A 98 -11.19 -4.05 20.47
C GLU A 98 -11.98 -5.17 21.14
N HIS A 99 -11.43 -5.77 22.21
CA HIS A 99 -12.09 -6.86 22.94
C HIS A 99 -13.37 -6.43 23.67
N GLU A 100 -13.64 -5.13 23.79
CA GLU A 100 -14.91 -4.59 24.32
C GLU A 100 -15.97 -4.41 23.22
N GLY A 101 -15.60 -4.54 21.94
CA GLY A 101 -16.51 -4.42 20.81
C GLY A 101 -17.33 -5.68 20.59
N THR A 102 -18.61 -5.53 20.23
CA THR A 102 -19.46 -6.67 19.84
C THR A 102 -19.34 -6.89 18.33
N PRO A 103 -18.87 -8.05 17.84
CA PRO A 103 -18.83 -8.33 16.42
C PRO A 103 -20.25 -8.36 15.86
N VAL A 104 -20.51 -7.52 14.85
CA VAL A 104 -21.78 -7.47 14.11
C VAL A 104 -21.66 -8.05 12.71
N PHE A 105 -20.43 -8.18 12.20
CA PHE A 105 -20.11 -8.86 10.96
C PHE A 105 -18.72 -9.48 11.10
N SER A 106 -18.53 -10.69 10.59
CA SER A 106 -17.20 -11.29 10.49
C SER A 106 -17.19 -12.27 9.33
N THR A 107 -16.22 -12.14 8.45
CA THR A 107 -16.03 -13.04 7.32
C THR A 107 -14.55 -13.14 6.99
N GLU A 108 -14.13 -14.28 6.48
CA GLU A 108 -12.81 -14.45 5.86
C GLU A 108 -13.02 -14.46 4.36
N THR A 109 -12.31 -13.63 3.62
CA THR A 109 -12.40 -13.59 2.16
C THR A 109 -11.03 -13.22 1.55
N ASP A 110 -10.91 -13.12 0.22
CA ASP A 110 -9.64 -12.77 -0.43
C ASP A 110 -9.50 -11.24 -0.60
N MET A 111 -8.24 -10.77 -0.63
CA MET A 111 -7.93 -9.34 -0.76
C MET A 111 -8.58 -8.71 -1.99
N THR A 112 -8.58 -9.44 -3.11
CA THR A 112 -9.17 -8.96 -4.37
C THR A 112 -10.68 -8.75 -4.22
N THR A 113 -11.37 -9.69 -3.58
CA THR A 113 -12.81 -9.63 -3.30
C THR A 113 -13.15 -8.47 -2.37
N VAL A 114 -12.39 -8.25 -1.28
CA VAL A 114 -12.60 -7.10 -0.39
C VAL A 114 -12.43 -5.78 -1.13
N VAL A 115 -11.28 -5.61 -1.80
CA VAL A 115 -10.94 -4.35 -2.46
C VAL A 115 -11.89 -4.06 -3.61
N ASN A 116 -12.18 -5.04 -4.47
CA ASN A 116 -13.11 -4.87 -5.59
C ASN A 116 -14.52 -4.51 -5.12
N THR A 117 -14.98 -5.09 -4.02
CA THR A 117 -16.32 -4.84 -3.49
C THR A 117 -16.44 -3.44 -2.90
N ILE A 118 -15.50 -3.04 -2.04
CA ILE A 118 -15.54 -1.75 -1.37
C ILE A 118 -15.19 -0.60 -2.32
N ALA A 119 -14.11 -0.72 -3.10
CA ALA A 119 -13.75 0.27 -4.13
C ALA A 119 -14.85 0.39 -5.19
N GLY A 120 -15.48 -0.74 -5.57
CA GLY A 120 -16.62 -0.73 -6.48
C GLY A 120 -17.82 0.06 -5.94
N ALA A 121 -18.13 -0.04 -4.64
CA ALA A 121 -19.17 0.78 -4.02
C ALA A 121 -18.82 2.28 -4.00
N ALA A 122 -17.57 2.61 -3.65
CA ALA A 122 -17.08 3.98 -3.68
C ALA A 122 -17.12 4.58 -5.10
N ARG A 123 -16.72 3.81 -6.13
CA ARG A 123 -16.82 4.22 -7.54
C ARG A 123 -18.26 4.42 -7.99
N ARG A 124 -19.19 3.55 -7.59
CA ARG A 124 -20.64 3.75 -7.86
C ARG A 124 -21.15 5.04 -7.23
N LEU A 125 -20.78 5.31 -5.98
CA LEU A 125 -21.14 6.56 -5.29
C LEU A 125 -20.58 7.79 -6.02
N LEU A 126 -19.29 7.77 -6.39
CA LEU A 126 -18.65 8.84 -7.15
C LEU A 126 -19.34 9.06 -8.50
N THR A 127 -19.73 7.99 -9.19
CA THR A 127 -20.45 8.07 -10.47
C THR A 127 -21.84 8.68 -10.29
N ALA A 128 -22.55 8.33 -9.21
CA ALA A 128 -23.91 8.79 -8.96
C ALA A 128 -23.97 10.26 -8.50
N LEU A 129 -23.06 10.68 -7.62
CA LEU A 129 -23.08 12.02 -7.02
C LEU A 129 -22.09 12.98 -7.67
N GLY A 130 -20.91 12.51 -8.07
CA GLY A 130 -19.74 13.34 -8.31
C GLY A 130 -19.19 13.93 -7.01
N GLU A 131 -17.95 14.42 -7.04
CA GLU A 131 -17.26 14.90 -5.83
C GLU A 131 -17.92 16.08 -5.16
N ARG A 132 -18.36 17.06 -5.98
CA ARG A 132 -18.98 18.27 -5.45
C ARG A 132 -20.23 17.94 -4.64
N ARG A 133 -21.13 17.10 -5.16
CA ARG A 133 -22.34 16.71 -4.43
C ARG A 133 -22.03 15.77 -3.26
N TYR A 134 -20.99 14.94 -3.37
CA TYR A 134 -20.51 14.15 -2.24
C TYR A 134 -20.10 15.07 -1.08
N ALA A 135 -19.22 16.05 -1.34
CA ALA A 135 -18.75 16.98 -0.31
C ALA A 135 -19.90 17.81 0.27
N GLU A 136 -20.85 18.24 -0.55
CA GLU A 136 -22.06 18.94 -0.13
C GLU A 136 -22.98 18.10 0.76
N GLN A 137 -23.09 16.79 0.53
CA GLN A 137 -23.94 15.90 1.34
C GLN A 137 -23.23 15.38 2.58
N TRP A 138 -21.92 15.14 2.50
CA TRP A 138 -21.13 14.53 3.56
C TRP A 138 -20.69 15.54 4.63
N HIS A 139 -20.41 16.78 4.24
CA HIS A 139 -19.93 17.87 5.12
C HIS A 139 -18.57 17.66 5.81
N ALA A 140 -18.05 16.42 5.91
CA ALA A 140 -16.79 16.13 6.61
C ALA A 140 -15.52 16.23 5.74
N GLY A 141 -15.65 16.44 4.42
CA GLY A 141 -14.50 16.51 3.53
C GLY A 141 -14.79 16.18 2.07
N PRO A 142 -13.75 16.25 1.22
CA PRO A 142 -13.86 15.86 -0.18
C PRO A 142 -14.06 14.34 -0.33
N PHE A 143 -14.38 13.92 -1.54
CA PHE A 143 -14.39 12.49 -1.87
C PHE A 143 -12.96 11.93 -1.81
N PRO A 144 -12.73 10.73 -1.24
CA PRO A 144 -11.41 10.10 -1.14
C PRO A 144 -10.94 9.52 -2.48
N ARG A 145 -10.67 10.41 -3.44
CA ARG A 145 -10.27 10.03 -4.81
C ARG A 145 -8.93 9.32 -4.83
N ILE A 146 -7.95 9.83 -4.09
CA ILE A 146 -6.56 9.34 -4.14
C ILE A 146 -6.52 7.87 -3.73
N GLU A 147 -7.23 7.54 -2.65
CA GLU A 147 -7.33 6.19 -2.11
C GLU A 147 -8.12 5.27 -3.07
N LEU A 148 -9.23 5.76 -3.63
CA LEU A 148 -9.99 5.00 -4.63
C LEU A 148 -9.14 4.67 -5.86
N GLU A 149 -8.47 5.66 -6.43
CA GLU A 149 -7.63 5.49 -7.63
C GLU A 149 -6.46 4.54 -7.32
N ALA A 150 -5.84 4.64 -6.15
CA ALA A 150 -4.79 3.71 -5.72
C ALA A 150 -5.27 2.25 -5.63
N LEU A 151 -6.49 2.02 -5.13
CA LEU A 151 -7.10 0.69 -5.03
C LEU A 151 -7.51 0.15 -6.40
N GLU A 152 -8.04 0.99 -7.29
CA GLU A 152 -8.39 0.60 -8.66
C GLU A 152 -7.14 0.27 -9.49
N ASP A 153 -6.10 1.06 -9.35
CA ASP A 153 -4.78 0.79 -9.91
C ASP A 153 -4.23 -0.53 -9.39
N TRP A 154 -4.38 -0.82 -8.09
CA TRP A 154 -4.03 -2.10 -7.52
C TRP A 154 -4.86 -3.23 -8.14
N LEU A 155 -6.19 -3.09 -8.24
CA LEU A 155 -7.06 -4.09 -8.88
C LEU A 155 -6.71 -4.33 -10.34
N HIS A 156 -6.38 -3.28 -11.09
CA HIS A 156 -5.94 -3.39 -12.48
C HIS A 156 -4.63 -4.15 -12.59
N ARG A 157 -3.68 -3.90 -11.68
CA ARG A 157 -2.45 -4.70 -11.59
C ARG A 157 -2.76 -6.13 -11.18
N SER A 158 -3.46 -6.37 -10.08
CA SER A 158 -3.80 -7.72 -9.58
C SER A 158 -4.60 -8.56 -10.59
N ARG A 159 -5.43 -7.94 -11.42
CA ARG A 159 -6.13 -8.65 -12.52
C ARG A 159 -5.21 -9.00 -13.69
N ASN A 160 -4.22 -8.15 -13.95
CA ASN A 160 -3.27 -8.32 -15.05
C ASN A 160 -2.01 -9.10 -14.62
N GLN A 161 -1.99 -9.60 -13.39
CA GLN A 161 -0.78 -10.06 -12.73
C GLN A 161 -1.19 -11.14 -11.70
N CYS A 162 -0.98 -12.42 -12.03
CA CYS A 162 -0.99 -13.50 -11.04
C CYS A 162 -0.01 -13.15 -9.91
N TRP A 163 -0.46 -12.92 -8.67
CA TRP A 163 0.43 -12.65 -7.54
C TRP A 163 0.05 -13.45 -6.29
N ASP A 164 1.05 -14.13 -5.75
CA ASP A 164 1.07 -14.72 -4.41
C ASP A 164 1.85 -13.76 -3.46
N HIS A 165 1.15 -12.86 -2.73
CA HIS A 165 1.58 -12.11 -1.50
C HIS A 165 1.91 -10.59 -1.53
N PRO A 166 1.70 -9.85 -0.40
CA PRO A 166 1.83 -8.37 -0.37
C PRO A 166 2.59 -7.72 0.86
N PRO A 167 3.22 -6.50 0.77
CA PRO A 167 4.30 -5.99 1.69
C PRO A 167 4.09 -4.93 2.85
N GLY A 168 4.65 -5.06 4.06
CA GLY A 168 4.64 -3.97 5.10
C GLY A 168 5.42 -2.69 4.70
N VAL A 169 5.21 -1.52 5.32
CA VAL A 169 5.88 -0.23 4.97
C VAL A 169 6.64 0.39 6.17
N ILE A 170 7.93 0.76 6.00
CA ILE A 170 8.79 1.54 6.92
C ILE A 170 8.92 3.02 6.48
N PRO A 171 8.93 4.03 7.39
CA PRO A 171 8.92 5.46 7.05
C PRO A 171 10.11 5.98 6.20
N LEU A 172 9.82 6.98 5.35
CA LEU A 172 10.74 7.62 4.38
C LEU A 172 12.00 8.28 4.98
N ARG A 173 12.03 8.61 6.28
CA ARG A 173 13.19 9.28 6.90
C ARG A 173 14.38 8.34 7.10
N ASP A 174 14.11 7.03 7.16
CA ASP A 174 15.12 5.98 7.24
C ASP A 174 15.58 5.50 5.85
N ARG A 175 14.96 6.04 4.78
CA ARG A 175 15.22 5.71 3.36
C ARG A 175 16.31 6.59 2.74
N VAL A 176 17.40 6.79 3.47
CA VAL A 176 18.56 7.58 2.99
C VAL A 176 19.24 6.79 1.86
N PRO A 177 19.46 7.39 0.67
CA PRO A 177 20.20 6.74 -0.39
C PRO A 177 21.58 6.27 0.09
N ARG A 178 21.90 5.03 -0.24
CA ARG A 178 23.15 4.35 0.12
C ARG A 178 24.03 4.20 -1.11
N LYS A 179 25.34 4.27 -0.90
CA LYS A 179 26.33 4.17 -1.96
C LYS A 179 26.91 2.77 -1.95
N VAL A 180 26.96 2.13 -3.12
CA VAL A 180 27.39 0.74 -3.25
C VAL A 180 28.45 0.63 -4.35
N THR A 181 29.48 -0.19 -4.14
CA THR A 181 30.42 -0.57 -5.20
C THR A 181 29.83 -1.70 -6.05
N THR A 182 30.46 -1.99 -7.20
CA THR A 182 30.05 -3.15 -8.02
C THR A 182 30.19 -4.47 -7.25
N ASP A 183 31.26 -4.64 -6.48
CA ASP A 183 31.46 -5.84 -5.64
C ASP A 183 30.40 -5.98 -4.54
N GLN A 184 30.08 -4.87 -3.86
CA GLN A 184 29.01 -4.86 -2.86
C GLN A 184 27.66 -5.16 -3.53
N LEU A 185 27.39 -4.63 -4.73
CA LEU A 185 26.15 -4.91 -5.44
C LEU A 185 26.02 -6.39 -5.83
N LEU A 186 27.11 -7.02 -6.28
CA LEU A 186 27.16 -8.46 -6.56
C LEU A 186 26.89 -9.27 -5.29
N GLU A 187 27.42 -8.83 -4.15
CA GLU A 187 27.21 -9.48 -2.86
C GLU A 187 25.76 -9.34 -2.37
N LEU A 188 25.17 -8.14 -2.44
CA LEU A 188 23.75 -7.94 -2.13
C LEU A 188 22.86 -8.83 -3.01
N ASN A 189 23.20 -8.96 -4.30
CA ASN A 189 22.47 -9.84 -5.22
C ASN A 189 22.64 -11.33 -4.89
N ARG A 190 23.83 -11.75 -4.44
CA ARG A 190 24.07 -13.12 -3.96
C ARG A 190 23.24 -13.44 -2.73
N VAL A 191 23.27 -12.56 -1.72
CA VAL A 191 22.47 -12.72 -0.49
C VAL A 191 20.98 -12.77 -0.81
N ALA A 192 20.50 -11.88 -1.69
CA ALA A 192 19.11 -11.91 -2.14
C ALA A 192 18.73 -13.24 -2.81
N ALA A 193 19.64 -13.83 -3.59
CA ALA A 193 19.42 -15.13 -4.20
C ALA A 193 19.41 -16.30 -3.20
N GLU A 194 20.25 -16.25 -2.18
CA GLU A 194 20.34 -17.29 -1.15
C GLU A 194 19.09 -17.36 -0.27
N HIS A 195 18.48 -16.21 0.02
CA HIS A 195 17.24 -16.13 0.78
C HIS A 195 15.98 -16.08 -0.11
N HIS A 196 16.13 -16.31 -1.43
CA HIS A 196 15.04 -16.31 -2.41
C HIS A 196 14.18 -15.03 -2.42
N TRP A 197 14.78 -13.86 -2.19
CA TRP A 197 14.06 -12.58 -2.22
C TRP A 197 13.73 -12.14 -3.66
N GLY A 198 12.56 -11.50 -3.83
CA GLY A 198 11.75 -11.42 -5.05
C GLY A 198 12.30 -10.66 -6.27
N ALA A 199 13.59 -10.34 -6.31
CA ALA A 199 14.26 -9.88 -7.53
C ALA A 199 15.75 -10.19 -7.43
N THR A 200 16.20 -11.23 -8.12
CA THR A 200 17.64 -11.50 -8.32
C THR A 200 17.99 -11.08 -9.73
N PHE A 201 19.00 -10.23 -9.90
CA PHE A 201 19.64 -10.17 -11.21
C PHE A 201 20.31 -11.51 -11.47
N ASN A 202 20.34 -11.91 -12.74
CA ASN A 202 21.33 -12.89 -13.16
C ASN A 202 22.73 -12.33 -12.83
N GLN A 203 23.50 -13.05 -12.02
CA GLN A 203 24.83 -12.62 -11.58
C GLN A 203 25.77 -12.35 -12.76
N ALA A 204 25.65 -13.13 -13.85
CA ALA A 204 26.37 -12.88 -15.10
C ALA A 204 25.93 -11.56 -15.76
N ALA A 205 24.63 -11.22 -15.67
CA ALA A 205 24.11 -9.96 -16.19
C ALA A 205 24.56 -8.74 -15.38
N ILE A 206 24.83 -8.84 -14.06
CA ILE A 206 25.46 -7.73 -13.32
C ILE A 206 26.91 -7.56 -13.78
N ALA A 207 27.66 -8.67 -13.84
CA ALA A 207 29.07 -8.64 -14.23
C ALA A 207 29.28 -8.05 -15.63
N ASP A 208 28.38 -8.35 -16.57
CA ASP A 208 28.47 -7.87 -17.95
C ASP A 208 27.85 -6.48 -18.14
N ARG A 209 26.82 -6.10 -17.36
CA ARG A 209 26.11 -4.83 -17.54
C ARG A 209 26.57 -3.72 -16.63
N VAL A 210 27.35 -3.98 -15.59
CA VAL A 210 27.75 -2.94 -14.64
C VAL A 210 29.25 -2.72 -14.70
N ALA A 211 29.66 -1.50 -15.00
CA ALA A 211 31.07 -1.15 -15.11
C ALA A 211 31.85 -1.47 -13.81
N PRO A 212 32.87 -2.35 -13.85
CA PRO A 212 33.65 -2.72 -12.68
C PRO A 212 34.31 -1.50 -12.01
N GLY A 213 34.27 -1.47 -10.68
CA GLY A 213 34.86 -0.37 -9.89
C GLY A 213 34.07 0.94 -9.88
N GLU A 214 32.98 1.05 -10.64
CA GLU A 214 32.07 2.20 -10.53
C GLU A 214 31.22 2.14 -9.25
N ARG A 215 30.70 3.30 -8.86
CA ARG A 215 29.89 3.48 -7.66
C ARG A 215 28.45 3.75 -8.04
N HIS A 216 27.55 2.95 -7.48
CA HIS A 216 26.12 2.93 -7.75
C HIS A 216 25.35 3.42 -6.53
N VAL A 217 24.04 3.64 -6.70
CA VAL A 217 23.17 4.13 -5.63
C VAL A 217 22.05 3.15 -5.40
N VAL A 218 21.84 2.80 -4.13
CA VAL A 218 20.70 2.02 -3.66
C VAL A 218 19.77 2.97 -2.90
N LEU A 219 18.51 3.02 -3.29
CA LEU A 219 17.46 3.79 -2.64
C LEU A 219 16.50 2.82 -1.96
N PRO A 220 16.54 2.67 -0.63
CA PRO A 220 15.56 1.86 0.09
C PRO A 220 14.17 2.46 -0.09
N ILE A 221 13.21 1.66 -0.51
CA ILE A 221 11.82 2.06 -0.76
C ILE A 221 10.94 1.52 0.35
N LEU A 222 11.12 0.29 0.79
CA LEU A 222 10.16 -0.35 1.67
C LEU A 222 10.81 -1.52 2.38
N ALA A 223 10.65 -1.70 3.70
CA ALA A 223 10.95 -3.01 4.25
C ALA A 223 9.80 -3.95 3.96
N ASN A 224 10.09 -5.02 3.24
CA ASN A 224 9.18 -6.13 3.11
C ASN A 224 9.08 -6.79 4.51
N GLY A 225 7.87 -6.84 5.08
CA GLY A 225 7.63 -7.55 6.34
C GLY A 225 8.02 -9.03 6.20
N LEU A 226 8.55 -9.64 7.26
CA LEU A 226 9.07 -11.00 7.21
C LEU A 226 8.34 -12.04 8.05
N HIS A 227 8.56 -13.28 7.60
CA HIS A 227 8.38 -14.57 8.27
C HIS A 227 9.40 -14.81 9.42
N ASP A 228 9.07 -15.79 10.25
CA ASP A 228 9.83 -16.20 11.43
C ASP A 228 11.24 -16.70 11.07
N GLY A 229 12.28 -16.00 11.55
CA GLY A 229 13.66 -16.49 11.61
C GLY A 229 14.70 -15.86 10.66
N ASP A 230 14.27 -15.23 9.56
CA ASP A 230 15.15 -14.56 8.60
C ASP A 230 15.21 -13.03 8.82
N PRO A 231 16.26 -12.34 8.35
CA PRO A 231 16.38 -10.90 8.46
C PRO A 231 15.52 -10.12 7.45
N PRO A 232 14.77 -9.07 7.86
CA PRO A 232 13.78 -8.40 7.01
C PRO A 232 14.40 -7.77 5.76
N PRO A 233 13.96 -8.10 4.52
CA PRO A 233 14.50 -7.47 3.33
C PRO A 233 13.80 -6.13 3.08
N TYR A 234 14.49 -5.24 2.40
CA TYR A 234 13.94 -4.02 1.83
C TYR A 234 13.89 -4.10 0.32
N ARG A 235 12.78 -3.67 -0.26
CA ARG A 235 12.72 -3.27 -1.64
C ARG A 235 13.49 -1.98 -1.85
N CYS A 236 14.44 -2.00 -2.77
CA CYS A 236 15.34 -0.92 -3.09
C CYS A 236 15.38 -0.67 -4.59
N TYR A 237 15.47 0.59 -5.01
CA TYR A 237 15.90 0.90 -6.37
C TYR A 237 17.41 1.01 -6.42
N VAL A 238 18.05 0.25 -7.30
CA VAL A 238 19.46 0.37 -7.62
C VAL A 238 19.63 1.09 -8.93
N TRP A 239 20.34 2.20 -8.88
CA TRP A 239 20.70 2.97 -10.05
C TRP A 239 22.14 2.68 -10.44
N CYS A 240 22.30 1.99 -11.57
CA CYS A 240 23.59 1.56 -12.09
C CYS A 240 23.83 2.13 -13.49
N LYS A 241 25.09 2.18 -13.92
CA LYS A 241 25.47 2.58 -15.27
C LYS A 241 25.78 1.33 -16.07
N ASP A 242 25.20 1.24 -17.27
CA ASP A 242 25.48 0.13 -18.18
C ASP A 242 26.96 0.19 -18.61
N ALA A 243 27.65 -0.95 -18.66
CA ALA A 243 29.05 -1.03 -19.06
C ALA A 243 29.26 -0.53 -20.50
N ASP A 244 28.31 -0.83 -21.39
CA ASP A 244 28.41 -0.55 -22.83
C ASP A 244 27.53 0.62 -23.28
N ALA A 245 26.67 1.15 -22.40
CA ALA A 245 25.79 2.27 -22.73
C ALA A 245 26.13 3.54 -21.95
N ARG A 246 25.91 4.71 -22.58
CA ARG A 246 25.94 6.00 -21.87
C ARG A 246 24.73 6.19 -20.94
N THR A 247 23.80 5.24 -20.95
CA THR A 247 22.56 5.27 -20.20
C THR A 247 22.74 4.63 -18.83
N ARG A 248 22.05 5.18 -17.85
CA ARG A 248 21.96 4.60 -16.52
C ARG A 248 20.62 3.91 -16.38
N THR A 249 20.62 2.74 -15.77
CA THR A 249 19.43 1.89 -15.63
C THR A 249 19.05 1.84 -14.16
N LEU A 250 17.75 2.03 -13.91
CA LEU A 250 17.14 1.81 -12.61
C LEU A 250 16.61 0.38 -12.57
N ILE A 251 17.03 -0.38 -11.56
CA ILE A 251 16.50 -1.72 -11.31
C ILE A 251 15.96 -1.79 -9.89
N MET A 252 14.99 -2.66 -9.66
CA MET A 252 14.43 -2.92 -8.35
C MET A 252 15.03 -4.21 -7.78
N LEU A 253 15.45 -4.17 -6.52
CA LEU A 253 16.04 -5.30 -5.78
C LEU A 253 15.44 -5.43 -4.39
N ASP A 254 15.29 -6.65 -3.90
CA ASP A 254 14.99 -6.91 -2.49
C ASP A 254 16.30 -7.28 -1.77
N ILE A 255 16.65 -6.55 -0.69
CA ILE A 255 17.98 -6.59 -0.05
C ILE A 255 17.84 -6.66 1.47
N ALA A 256 18.60 -7.51 2.15
CA ALA A 256 18.57 -7.63 3.62
C ALA A 256 18.75 -6.29 4.34
N GLN A 257 18.03 -6.09 5.45
CA GLN A 257 18.18 -4.91 6.30
C GLN A 257 19.61 -4.71 6.79
N GLU A 258 20.27 -5.77 7.23
CA GLU A 258 21.63 -5.72 7.78
C GLU A 258 22.61 -5.31 6.67
N SER A 259 22.45 -5.90 5.49
CA SER A 259 23.29 -5.57 4.35
C SER A 259 23.12 -4.13 3.87
N ILE A 260 21.93 -3.53 4.04
CA ILE A 260 21.71 -2.09 3.79
C ILE A 260 22.33 -1.23 4.88
N ALA A 261 22.20 -1.64 6.14
CA ALA A 261 22.69 -0.89 7.29
C ALA A 261 24.22 -0.72 7.27
N GLU A 262 24.94 -1.67 6.66
CA GLU A 262 26.40 -1.61 6.47
C GLU A 262 26.85 -0.68 5.34
N LEU A 263 25.92 -0.21 4.49
CA LEU A 263 26.27 0.66 3.36
C LEU A 263 26.49 2.12 3.78
N PRO A 264 27.48 2.80 3.18
CA PRO A 264 27.74 4.21 3.44
C PRO A 264 26.62 5.11 2.90
N GLU A 265 26.19 6.07 3.73
CA GLU A 265 25.25 7.12 3.33
C GLU A 265 25.86 8.07 2.30
N LEU A 266 25.03 8.56 1.38
CA LEU A 266 25.43 9.64 0.50
C LEU A 266 25.52 10.96 1.27
N THR A 267 26.59 11.73 1.02
CA THR A 267 26.68 13.09 1.55
C THR A 267 25.71 14.02 0.83
N ALA A 268 25.32 15.14 1.46
CA ALA A 268 24.43 16.12 0.84
C ALA A 268 24.94 16.65 -0.52
N ALA A 269 26.26 16.75 -0.69
CA ALA A 269 26.86 17.14 -1.98
C ALA A 269 26.69 16.05 -3.05
N GLN A 270 26.86 14.78 -2.68
CA GLN A 270 26.64 13.64 -3.57
C GLN A 270 25.17 13.50 -3.94
N LEU A 271 24.26 13.70 -2.98
CA LEU A 271 22.82 13.73 -3.24
C LEU A 271 22.46 14.84 -4.23
N ARG A 272 22.95 16.07 -4.05
CA ARG A 272 22.72 17.16 -5.01
C ARG A 272 23.23 16.83 -6.40
N GLY A 273 24.44 16.25 -6.52
CA GLY A 273 24.99 15.83 -7.80
C GLY A 273 24.16 14.73 -8.48
N LEU A 274 23.67 13.77 -7.68
CA LEU A 274 22.77 12.72 -8.15
C LEU A 274 21.43 13.29 -8.62
N THR A 275 20.80 14.14 -7.81
CA THR A 275 19.54 14.81 -8.13
C THR A 275 19.67 15.64 -9.41
N ALA A 276 20.75 16.41 -9.56
CA ALA A 276 21.00 17.15 -10.79
C ALA A 276 21.12 16.22 -12.00
N THR A 277 21.88 15.12 -11.88
CA THR A 277 22.02 14.13 -12.95
C THR A 277 20.70 13.44 -13.29
N LEU A 278 19.86 13.15 -12.29
CA LEU A 278 18.55 12.53 -12.48
C LEU A 278 17.57 13.50 -13.12
N LEU A 279 17.52 14.75 -12.66
CA LEU A 279 16.66 15.79 -13.23
C LEU A 279 17.03 16.11 -14.68
N ASP A 280 18.33 16.10 -15.02
CA ASP A 280 18.81 16.26 -16.40
C ASP A 280 18.43 15.08 -17.31
N GLN A 281 18.15 13.91 -16.73
CA GLN A 281 17.70 12.72 -17.47
C GLN A 281 16.18 12.59 -17.53
N LEU A 282 15.44 13.34 -16.72
CA LEU A 282 13.99 13.42 -16.86
C LEU A 282 13.65 14.26 -18.09
N PRO A 283 12.68 13.86 -18.91
CA PRO A 283 12.20 14.70 -19.99
C PRO A 283 11.74 16.05 -19.40
N PRO A 284 12.02 17.19 -20.06
CA PRO A 284 11.66 18.50 -19.54
C PRO A 284 10.16 18.52 -19.24
N VAL A 285 9.83 18.74 -17.97
CA VAL A 285 8.44 18.90 -17.54
C VAL A 285 7.98 20.24 -18.09
N ASN A 286 7.08 20.24 -19.06
CA ASN A 286 6.48 21.46 -19.58
C ASN A 286 5.50 22.01 -18.53
N LEU A 287 6.00 22.87 -17.65
CA LEU A 287 5.22 23.49 -16.58
C LEU A 287 4.18 24.50 -17.09
N ASP A 288 4.24 24.87 -18.37
CA ASP A 288 3.27 25.75 -19.04
C ASP A 288 2.14 24.96 -19.73
N ALA A 289 2.16 23.63 -19.67
CA ALA A 289 1.02 22.84 -20.14
C ALA A 289 -0.16 23.11 -19.20
N PRO A 290 -1.31 23.60 -19.70
CA PRO A 290 -2.48 23.82 -18.87
C PRO A 290 -2.86 22.50 -18.20
N ALA A 291 -3.03 22.54 -16.88
CA ALA A 291 -3.51 21.39 -16.12
C ALA A 291 -4.89 20.99 -16.69
N HIS A 292 -4.94 19.84 -17.34
CA HIS A 292 -6.17 19.24 -17.86
C HIS A 292 -6.80 18.34 -16.80
#